data_AF-A0A418RJ78-F1
#
_entry.id   AF-A0A418RJ78-F1
#
_cell.length_a   1.000
_cell.length_b   1.000
_cell.length_c   1.000
_cell.angle_alpha   90.00
_cell.angle_beta   90.00
_cell.angle_gamma   90.00
#
_symmetry.space_group_name_H-M   'P 1'
#
loop_
_entity.id
_entity.type
_entity.pdbx_description
1 polymer ?
#
loop_
_entity_poly.entity_id
_entity_poly.type
_entity_poly.pdbx_seq_one_letter_code
_entity_poly.pdbx_strand_id
1 'polypeptide(L)'
;KNKTFNVDSQDYISGVLNKALGDDKASNLLNRILTKSDSTGIDNLKWMDAKAVANLIYNEHPQIIATILLHLPALQASEILTEFTERTRIDVLLRITTLDGIQPLILNDLNEVLTNLLTGNDSLRKKPLGGIKAAASIMNFLNTDIESVAMSKIKDFDESIAEQINEEMFVFDNIVDIADRDIQAILLEIPSEGLIIALKGAKEEIKNKILKNMSGRAAEMMLEDLNSKGPVRLSEVEKQQKEILIIIRRLADEGQITISSGGDDDFV
;
A
#
# COMPACT_ATOMS: atom_id res chain seq x y z
N LYS A 1 -37.16 15.45 -4.81
CA LYS A 1 -37.29 16.54 -5.81
C LYS A 1 -35.96 16.66 -6.54
N ASN A 2 -35.79 16.01 -7.71
CA ASN A 2 -34.70 16.25 -8.70
C ASN A 2 -34.79 15.23 -9.85
N LYS A 3 -35.95 15.09 -10.50
CA LYS A 3 -36.11 14.25 -11.70
C LYS A 3 -36.68 15.00 -12.92
N THR A 4 -36.91 16.31 -12.80
CA THR A 4 -37.58 17.12 -13.83
C THR A 4 -36.66 18.06 -14.62
N PHE A 5 -35.36 18.18 -14.27
CA PHE A 5 -34.45 19.13 -14.96
C PHE A 5 -33.65 18.54 -16.14
N ASN A 6 -33.60 17.21 -16.30
CA ASN A 6 -32.72 16.59 -17.30
C ASN A 6 -33.43 16.40 -18.67
N VAL A 7 -34.73 16.12 -18.67
CA VAL A 7 -35.51 15.85 -19.90
C VAL A 7 -35.72 17.12 -20.73
N ASP A 8 -36.06 18.24 -20.08
CA ASP A 8 -36.23 19.54 -20.76
C ASP A 8 -34.95 20.04 -21.42
N SER A 9 -33.79 19.74 -20.84
CA SER A 9 -32.49 20.16 -21.37
C SER A 9 -32.10 19.37 -22.62
N GLN A 10 -32.40 18.06 -22.67
CA GLN A 10 -32.11 17.21 -23.83
C GLN A 10 -33.03 17.51 -25.02
N ASP A 11 -34.32 17.74 -24.78
CA ASP A 11 -35.27 18.11 -25.84
C ASP A 11 -34.94 19.50 -26.40
N TYR A 12 -34.53 20.43 -25.54
CA TYR A 12 -34.08 21.76 -25.96
C TYR A 12 -32.79 21.70 -26.78
N ILE A 13 -31.78 20.94 -26.33
CA ILE A 13 -30.51 20.77 -27.06
C ILE A 13 -30.74 20.07 -28.40
N SER A 14 -31.61 19.07 -28.45
CA SER A 14 -31.95 18.35 -29.69
C SER A 14 -32.69 19.25 -30.68
N GLY A 15 -33.65 20.06 -30.20
CA GLY A 15 -34.36 21.01 -31.04
C GLY A 15 -33.49 22.13 -31.61
N VAL A 16 -32.49 22.60 -30.85
CA VAL A 16 -31.53 23.61 -31.31
C VAL A 16 -30.53 23.01 -32.31
N LEU A 17 -30.02 21.81 -32.06
CA LEU A 17 -29.10 21.12 -32.95
C LEU A 17 -29.75 20.72 -34.29
N ASN A 18 -30.99 20.22 -34.27
CA ASN A 18 -31.74 19.88 -35.48
C ASN A 18 -31.99 21.12 -36.35
N LYS A 19 -32.35 22.26 -35.73
CA LYS A 19 -32.52 23.53 -36.45
C LYS A 19 -31.22 24.09 -37.05
N ALA A 20 -30.08 23.87 -36.39
CA ALA A 20 -28.80 24.41 -36.84
C ALA A 20 -28.08 23.54 -37.89
N LEU A 21 -28.27 22.21 -37.84
CA LEU A 21 -27.45 21.26 -38.61
C LEU A 21 -28.25 20.30 -39.50
N GLY A 22 -29.57 20.23 -39.35
CA GLY A 22 -30.46 19.29 -40.03
C GLY A 22 -30.52 17.92 -39.34
N ASP A 23 -31.67 17.25 -39.42
CA ASP A 23 -32.00 16.05 -38.62
C ASP A 23 -30.96 14.92 -38.75
N ASP A 24 -30.43 14.67 -39.95
CA ASP A 24 -29.46 13.57 -40.18
C ASP A 24 -28.09 13.83 -39.55
N LYS A 25 -27.61 15.09 -39.58
CA LYS A 25 -26.29 15.45 -39.02
C LYS A 25 -26.38 15.67 -37.51
N ALA A 26 -27.49 16.23 -37.05
CA ALA A 26 -27.76 16.40 -35.63
C ALA A 26 -27.96 15.05 -34.93
N SER A 27 -28.65 14.08 -35.55
CA SER A 27 -28.78 12.71 -35.01
C SER A 27 -27.43 12.00 -34.92
N ASN A 28 -26.57 12.14 -35.94
CA ASN A 28 -25.23 11.57 -35.90
C ASN A 28 -24.33 12.24 -34.84
N LEU A 29 -24.46 13.56 -34.62
CA LEU A 29 -23.71 14.27 -33.58
C LEU A 29 -24.26 13.98 -32.17
N LEU A 30 -25.57 13.88 -32.00
CA LEU A 30 -26.22 13.44 -30.76
C LEU A 30 -25.81 12.01 -30.42
N ASN A 31 -25.89 11.08 -31.37
CA ASN A 31 -25.39 9.73 -31.18
C ASN A 31 -23.90 9.72 -30.84
N ARG A 32 -23.08 10.58 -31.46
CA ARG A 32 -21.64 10.67 -31.16
C ARG A 32 -21.32 11.36 -29.84
N ILE A 33 -22.22 12.21 -29.32
CA ILE A 33 -22.07 12.87 -28.01
C ILE A 33 -22.52 11.92 -26.91
N LEU A 34 -23.64 11.22 -27.10
CA LEU A 34 -24.16 10.20 -26.19
C LEU A 34 -23.20 9.00 -26.11
N THR A 35 -22.65 8.53 -27.22
CA THR A 35 -21.67 7.42 -27.21
C THR A 35 -20.29 7.80 -26.65
N LYS A 36 -19.96 9.09 -26.55
CA LYS A 36 -18.65 9.56 -26.02
C LYS A 36 -18.69 9.83 -24.51
N SER A 37 -19.87 9.80 -23.88
CA SER A 37 -20.04 9.82 -22.41
C SER A 37 -20.12 8.43 -21.77
N ASP A 38 -20.11 7.36 -22.58
CA ASP A 38 -20.52 6.03 -22.14
C ASP A 38 -19.36 5.01 -22.17
N SER A 39 -18.28 5.25 -21.45
CA SER A 39 -17.44 4.11 -21.04
C SER A 39 -18.22 3.38 -19.95
N THR A 40 -18.89 2.27 -20.31
CA THR A 40 -19.62 1.46 -19.32
C THR A 40 -18.64 0.89 -18.28
N GLY A 41 -19.10 0.62 -17.06
CA GLY A 41 -18.25 0.08 -16.00
C GLY A 41 -17.54 -1.21 -16.42
N ILE A 42 -18.20 -2.03 -17.24
CA ILE A 42 -17.63 -3.25 -17.84
C ILE A 42 -16.59 -2.92 -18.92
N ASP A 43 -16.79 -1.88 -19.74
CA ASP A 43 -15.81 -1.50 -20.77
C ASP A 43 -14.47 -1.05 -20.17
N ASN A 44 -14.50 -0.45 -18.97
CA ASN A 44 -13.28 -0.08 -18.26
C ASN A 44 -12.43 -1.29 -17.86
N LEU A 45 -13.06 -2.44 -17.58
CA LEU A 45 -12.36 -3.67 -17.23
C LEU A 45 -11.52 -4.21 -18.40
N LYS A 46 -11.87 -3.90 -19.65
CA LYS A 46 -11.12 -4.33 -20.85
C LYS A 46 -9.70 -3.76 -20.91
N TRP A 47 -9.46 -2.66 -20.19
CA TRP A 47 -8.16 -1.97 -20.16
C TRP A 47 -7.35 -2.28 -18.90
N MET A 48 -7.90 -3.09 -17.98
CA MET A 48 -7.24 -3.50 -16.75
C MET A 48 -6.50 -4.83 -16.94
N ASP A 49 -5.44 -5.05 -16.16
CA ASP A 49 -4.78 -6.36 -16.14
C ASP A 49 -5.72 -7.43 -15.54
N ALA A 50 -5.60 -8.66 -16.04
CA ALA A 50 -6.46 -9.77 -15.65
C ALA A 50 -6.46 -10.03 -14.13
N LYS A 51 -5.32 -9.83 -13.47
CA LYS A 51 -5.18 -10.02 -12.02
C LYS A 51 -5.93 -8.95 -11.23
N ALA A 52 -5.88 -7.70 -11.65
CA ALA A 52 -6.66 -6.62 -11.05
C ALA A 52 -8.17 -6.86 -11.22
N VAL A 53 -8.61 -7.32 -12.39
CA VAL A 53 -10.02 -7.67 -12.62
C VAL A 53 -10.44 -8.84 -11.73
N ALA A 54 -9.62 -9.90 -11.65
CA ALA A 54 -9.88 -11.06 -10.78
C ALA A 54 -10.06 -10.66 -9.31
N ASN A 55 -9.19 -9.78 -8.80
CA ASN A 55 -9.28 -9.28 -7.43
C ASN A 55 -10.55 -8.44 -7.19
N LEU A 56 -10.95 -7.64 -8.18
CA LEU A 56 -12.15 -6.79 -8.07
C LEU A 56 -13.42 -7.64 -7.94
N ILE A 57 -13.50 -8.77 -8.65
CA ILE A 57 -14.69 -9.62 -8.70
C ILE A 57 -14.55 -10.91 -7.86
N TYR A 58 -13.50 -11.04 -7.04
CA TYR A 58 -13.18 -12.29 -6.34
C TYR A 58 -14.29 -12.79 -5.39
N ASN A 59 -14.97 -11.85 -4.72
CA ASN A 59 -16.05 -12.16 -3.78
C ASN A 59 -17.44 -12.17 -4.42
N GLU A 60 -17.53 -11.99 -5.75
CA GLU A 60 -18.81 -11.97 -6.44
C GLU A 60 -19.35 -13.38 -6.64
N HIS A 61 -20.69 -13.48 -6.69
CA HIS A 61 -21.33 -14.75 -6.96
C HIS A 61 -20.94 -15.27 -8.36
N PRO A 62 -20.72 -16.59 -8.58
CA PRO A 62 -20.26 -17.12 -9.86
C PRO A 62 -21.13 -16.74 -11.07
N GLN A 63 -22.42 -16.43 -10.86
CA GLN A 63 -23.30 -15.87 -11.90
C GLN A 63 -22.86 -14.49 -12.38
N ILE A 64 -22.47 -13.60 -11.45
CA ILE A 64 -22.03 -12.25 -11.77
C ILE A 64 -20.68 -12.30 -12.47
N ILE A 65 -19.76 -13.15 -11.98
CA ILE A 65 -18.47 -13.38 -12.64
C ILE A 65 -18.69 -13.87 -14.08
N ALA A 66 -19.55 -14.88 -14.29
CA ALA A 66 -19.89 -15.37 -15.62
C ALA A 66 -20.44 -14.27 -16.55
N THR A 67 -21.34 -13.43 -16.04
CA THR A 67 -21.86 -12.27 -16.77
C THR A 67 -20.76 -11.28 -17.15
N ILE A 68 -19.86 -10.94 -16.23
CA ILE A 68 -18.76 -10.00 -16.50
C ILE A 68 -17.82 -10.58 -17.57
N LEU A 69 -17.39 -11.83 -17.41
CA LEU A 69 -16.45 -12.47 -18.32
C LEU A 69 -16.98 -12.57 -19.76
N LEU A 70 -18.29 -12.76 -19.95
CA LEU A 70 -18.93 -12.78 -21.27
C LEU A 70 -18.80 -11.46 -22.04
N HIS A 71 -18.53 -10.35 -21.35
CA HIS A 71 -18.36 -9.03 -21.96
C HIS A 71 -16.88 -8.63 -22.13
N LEU A 72 -15.94 -9.51 -21.76
CA LEU A 72 -14.51 -9.30 -21.91
C LEU A 72 -13.93 -10.08 -23.10
N PRO A 73 -12.77 -9.66 -23.65
CA PRO A 73 -12.03 -10.46 -24.62
C PRO A 73 -11.72 -11.86 -24.08
N ALA A 74 -11.88 -12.89 -24.91
CA ALA A 74 -11.71 -14.29 -24.50
C ALA A 74 -10.34 -14.59 -23.87
N LEU A 75 -9.27 -13.96 -24.38
CA LEU A 75 -7.92 -14.11 -23.81
C LEU A 75 -7.87 -13.59 -22.37
N GLN A 76 -8.32 -12.35 -22.14
CA GLN A 76 -8.35 -11.75 -20.81
C GLN A 76 -9.26 -12.53 -19.85
N ALA A 77 -10.43 -12.98 -20.31
CA ALA A 77 -11.32 -13.81 -19.52
C ALA A 77 -10.67 -15.14 -19.11
N SER A 78 -9.88 -15.75 -20.00
CA SER A 78 -9.13 -16.96 -19.68
C SER A 78 -8.06 -16.72 -18.62
N GLU A 79 -7.33 -15.61 -18.71
CA GLU A 79 -6.33 -15.20 -17.72
C GLU A 79 -6.98 -14.93 -16.36
N ILE A 80 -8.10 -14.21 -16.32
CA ILE A 80 -8.88 -13.96 -15.08
C ILE A 80 -9.30 -15.28 -14.43
N LEU A 81 -9.79 -16.24 -15.23
CA LEU A 81 -10.18 -17.56 -14.71
C LEU A 81 -9.02 -18.32 -14.06
N THR A 82 -7.77 -18.08 -14.49
CA THR A 82 -6.59 -18.73 -13.89
C THR A 82 -6.29 -18.26 -12.47
N GLU A 83 -6.72 -17.05 -12.11
CA GLU A 83 -6.56 -16.48 -10.77
C GLU A 83 -7.58 -17.05 -9.75
N PHE A 84 -8.65 -17.70 -10.21
CA PHE A 84 -9.64 -18.35 -9.34
C PHE A 84 -9.29 -19.80 -9.03
N THR A 85 -9.77 -20.28 -7.88
CA THR A 85 -9.70 -21.69 -7.49
C THR A 85 -10.38 -22.58 -8.53
N GLU A 86 -9.92 -23.84 -8.63
CA GLU A 86 -10.47 -24.82 -9.57
C GLU A 86 -11.99 -24.96 -9.44
N ARG A 87 -12.51 -24.99 -8.21
CA ARG A 87 -13.94 -25.06 -7.92
C ARG A 87 -14.71 -23.87 -8.51
N THR A 88 -14.27 -22.65 -8.22
CA THR A 88 -14.94 -21.43 -8.72
C THR A 88 -14.86 -21.36 -10.23
N ARG A 89 -13.70 -21.70 -10.81
CA ARG A 89 -13.47 -21.73 -12.26
C ARG A 89 -14.46 -22.64 -12.98
N ILE A 90 -14.68 -23.85 -12.45
CA ILE A 90 -15.64 -24.82 -13.01
C ILE A 90 -17.08 -24.30 -12.90
N ASP A 91 -17.49 -23.75 -11.76
CA ASP A 91 -18.84 -23.20 -11.56
C ASP A 91 -19.12 -22.03 -12.52
N VAL A 92 -18.18 -21.10 -12.65
CA VAL A 92 -18.28 -19.98 -13.60
C VAL A 92 -18.42 -20.47 -15.04
N LEU A 93 -17.59 -21.44 -15.46
CA LEU A 93 -17.67 -22.01 -16.81
C LEU A 93 -19.02 -22.71 -17.06
N LEU A 94 -19.54 -23.49 -16.11
CA LEU A 94 -20.86 -24.13 -16.23
C LEU A 94 -21.97 -23.09 -16.38
N ARG A 95 -21.90 -21.98 -15.66
CA ARG A 95 -22.86 -20.87 -15.81
C ARG A 95 -22.77 -20.23 -17.18
N ILE A 96 -21.57 -19.98 -17.69
CA ILE A 96 -21.38 -19.46 -19.06
C ILE A 96 -22.03 -20.41 -20.09
N THR A 97 -21.88 -21.73 -19.94
CA THR A 97 -22.45 -22.70 -20.89
C THR A 97 -23.99 -22.78 -20.87
N THR A 98 -24.62 -22.35 -19.79
CA THR A 98 -26.08 -22.46 -19.56
C THR A 98 -26.79 -21.11 -19.64
N LEU A 99 -26.06 -20.05 -19.98
CA LEU A 99 -26.59 -18.70 -20.00
C LEU A 99 -27.23 -18.38 -21.36
N ASP A 100 -28.57 -18.42 -21.42
CA ASP A 100 -29.35 -18.14 -22.64
C ASP A 100 -29.55 -16.64 -22.92
N GLY A 101 -29.29 -15.77 -21.92
CA GLY A 101 -29.40 -14.32 -22.07
C GLY A 101 -29.42 -13.58 -20.74
N ILE A 102 -29.15 -12.27 -20.79
CA ILE A 102 -29.15 -11.38 -19.63
C ILE A 102 -30.16 -10.27 -19.89
N GLN A 103 -31.04 -10.00 -18.91
CA GLN A 103 -31.98 -8.91 -19.04
C GLN A 103 -31.23 -7.57 -19.08
N PRO A 104 -31.52 -6.67 -20.05
CA PRO A 104 -30.81 -5.39 -20.18
C PRO A 104 -30.80 -4.54 -18.90
N LEU A 105 -31.86 -4.62 -18.09
CA LEU A 105 -31.95 -3.93 -16.81
C LEU A 105 -30.85 -4.38 -15.83
N ILE A 106 -30.59 -5.69 -15.74
CA ILE A 106 -29.56 -6.26 -14.86
C ILE A 106 -28.16 -5.86 -15.33
N LEU A 107 -27.95 -5.78 -16.65
CA LEU A 107 -26.69 -5.34 -17.22
C LEU A 107 -26.42 -3.85 -16.92
N ASN A 108 -27.47 -3.02 -16.93
CA ASN A 108 -27.36 -1.61 -16.56
C ASN A 108 -27.02 -1.43 -15.08
N ASP A 109 -27.69 -2.17 -14.19
CA ASP A 109 -27.40 -2.14 -12.75
C ASP A 109 -25.95 -2.56 -12.46
N LEU A 110 -25.49 -3.63 -13.12
CA LEU A 110 -24.11 -4.09 -13.02
C LEU A 110 -23.11 -3.03 -13.50
N ASN A 111 -23.42 -2.38 -14.62
CA ASN A 111 -22.59 -1.30 -15.16
C ASN A 111 -22.52 -0.10 -14.20
N GLU A 112 -23.63 0.30 -13.57
CA GLU A 112 -23.65 1.39 -12.61
C GLU A 112 -22.80 1.07 -11.38
N VAL A 113 -22.93 -0.14 -10.82
CA VAL A 113 -22.13 -0.60 -9.68
C VAL A 113 -20.64 -0.62 -10.03
N LEU A 114 -20.27 -1.18 -11.18
CA LEU A 114 -18.87 -1.23 -11.62
C LEU A 114 -18.30 0.17 -11.88
N THR A 115 -19.07 1.06 -12.52
CA THR A 115 -18.66 2.46 -12.70
C THR A 115 -18.42 3.14 -11.37
N ASN A 116 -19.29 2.96 -10.37
CA ASN A 116 -19.11 3.55 -9.04
C ASN A 116 -17.88 2.99 -8.31
N LEU A 117 -17.62 1.69 -8.41
CA LEU A 117 -16.43 1.06 -7.83
C LEU A 117 -15.12 1.55 -8.49
N LEU A 118 -15.15 1.81 -9.79
CA LEU A 118 -13.99 2.26 -10.55
C LEU A 118 -13.75 3.77 -10.40
N THR A 119 -14.80 4.59 -10.42
CA THR A 119 -14.72 6.05 -10.24
C THR A 119 -14.41 6.44 -8.79
N GLY A 120 -14.85 5.64 -7.81
CA GLY A 120 -14.42 5.75 -6.42
C GLY A 120 -12.93 5.42 -6.20
N ASN A 121 -12.27 4.84 -7.20
CA ASN A 121 -10.85 4.46 -7.19
C ASN A 121 -9.97 5.34 -8.10
N ASP A 122 -10.52 6.38 -8.76
CA ASP A 122 -9.77 7.23 -9.72
C ASP A 122 -8.75 8.17 -9.04
N SER A 123 -8.81 8.24 -7.71
CA SER A 123 -7.65 8.55 -6.90
C SER A 123 -7.13 7.24 -6.34
N LEU A 124 -6.10 6.68 -6.97
CA LEU A 124 -4.96 6.03 -6.33
C LEU A 124 -4.24 5.12 -7.34
N ARG A 125 -3.11 5.61 -7.86
CA ARG A 125 -1.87 4.82 -7.78
C ARG A 125 -1.66 4.50 -6.29
N LYS A 126 -2.40 3.53 -5.76
CA LYS A 126 -2.34 3.11 -4.36
C LYS A 126 -0.93 2.56 -4.20
N LYS A 127 -0.10 3.29 -3.46
CA LYS A 127 1.08 2.66 -2.83
C LYS A 127 0.57 1.35 -2.21
N PRO A 128 1.26 0.21 -2.40
CA PRO A 128 0.80 -1.06 -1.87
C PRO A 128 0.46 -0.90 -0.39
N LEU A 129 -0.83 -1.05 -0.05
CA LEU A 129 -1.35 -1.02 1.31
C LEU A 129 -1.08 -2.40 1.91
N GLY A 130 0.15 -2.59 2.40
CA GLY A 130 0.59 -3.85 3.00
C GLY A 130 2.09 -4.08 2.88
N GLY A 131 2.51 -5.31 3.19
CA GLY A 131 3.91 -5.74 3.12
C GLY A 131 4.63 -5.63 4.46
N ILE A 132 5.92 -5.99 4.43
CA ILE A 132 6.78 -6.14 5.60
C ILE A 132 6.78 -4.89 6.50
N LYS A 133 6.83 -3.69 5.90
CA LYS A 133 6.78 -2.42 6.65
C LYS A 133 5.48 -2.18 7.39
N ALA A 134 4.35 -2.54 6.79
CA ALA A 134 3.04 -2.41 7.41
C ALA A 134 2.88 -3.43 8.56
N ALA A 135 3.38 -4.66 8.36
CA ALA A 135 3.40 -5.68 9.39
C ALA A 135 4.28 -5.24 10.58
N ALA A 136 5.52 -4.80 10.33
CA ALA A 136 6.41 -4.28 11.37
C ALA A 136 5.81 -3.09 12.13
N SER A 137 5.17 -2.16 11.42
CA SER A 137 4.48 -1.02 12.05
C SER A 137 3.36 -1.47 12.99
N ILE A 138 2.60 -2.50 12.63
CA ILE A 138 1.54 -3.06 13.49
C ILE A 138 2.17 -3.79 14.69
N MET A 139 3.20 -4.61 14.44
CA MET A 139 3.90 -5.37 15.47
C MET A 139 4.50 -4.46 16.55
N ASN A 140 5.03 -3.29 16.18
CA ASN A 140 5.55 -2.28 17.12
C ASN A 140 4.51 -1.73 18.12
N PHE A 141 3.19 -1.91 17.88
CA PHE A 141 2.13 -1.49 18.81
C PHE A 141 1.46 -2.66 19.54
N LEU A 142 1.87 -3.90 19.27
CA LEU A 142 1.43 -5.05 20.04
C LEU A 142 2.16 -5.09 21.38
N ASN A 143 1.56 -5.73 22.38
CA ASN A 143 2.28 -6.07 23.60
C ASN A 143 3.21 -7.26 23.34
N THR A 144 4.31 -7.32 24.09
CA THR A 144 5.41 -8.28 23.93
C THR A 144 4.96 -9.74 23.82
N ASP A 145 3.97 -10.17 24.62
CA ASP A 145 3.48 -11.55 24.58
C ASP A 145 2.81 -11.91 23.25
N ILE A 146 2.03 -10.98 22.67
CA ILE A 146 1.33 -11.21 21.40
C ILE A 146 2.31 -11.07 20.23
N GLU A 147 3.23 -10.11 20.32
CA GLU A 147 4.29 -9.89 19.34
C GLU A 147 5.16 -11.15 19.19
N SER A 148 5.68 -11.69 20.30
CA SER A 148 6.57 -12.87 20.30
C SER A 148 5.89 -14.10 19.70
N VAL A 149 4.63 -14.36 20.07
CA VAL A 149 3.84 -15.47 19.51
C VAL A 149 3.58 -15.26 18.01
N ALA A 150 3.25 -14.04 17.59
CA ALA A 150 3.03 -13.73 16.19
C ALA A 150 4.32 -13.87 15.38
N MET A 151 5.46 -13.39 15.89
CA MET A 151 6.75 -13.49 15.24
C MET A 151 7.21 -14.95 15.10
N SER A 152 7.03 -15.77 16.13
CA SER A 152 7.30 -17.21 16.07
C SER A 152 6.49 -17.89 14.97
N LYS A 153 5.19 -17.58 14.85
CA LYS A 153 4.35 -18.18 13.81
C LYS A 153 4.69 -17.70 12.40
N ILE A 154 5.11 -16.43 12.26
CA ILE A 154 5.58 -15.90 10.97
C ILE A 154 6.89 -16.60 10.59
N LYS A 155 7.80 -16.79 11.54
CA LYS A 155 9.07 -17.51 11.32
C LYS A 155 8.86 -18.97 10.92
N ASP A 156 7.93 -19.66 11.56
CA ASP A 156 7.56 -21.05 11.20
C ASP A 156 6.99 -21.15 9.78
N PHE A 157 6.32 -20.10 9.32
CA PHE A 157 5.75 -20.04 7.98
C PHE A 157 6.81 -19.67 6.92
N ASP A 158 7.59 -18.63 7.19
CA ASP A 158 8.65 -18.14 6.31
C ASP A 158 9.69 -17.34 7.13
N GLU A 159 10.87 -17.93 7.28
CA GLU A 159 11.99 -17.35 8.03
C GLU A 159 12.47 -16.02 7.41
N SER A 160 12.49 -15.91 6.08
CA SER A 160 12.94 -14.70 5.41
C SER A 160 11.97 -13.53 5.61
N ILE A 161 10.67 -13.80 5.67
CA ILE A 161 9.67 -12.77 5.97
C ILE A 161 9.78 -12.31 7.43
N ALA A 162 9.99 -13.25 8.37
CA ALA A 162 10.19 -12.92 9.77
C ALA A 162 11.44 -12.05 9.98
N GLU A 163 12.56 -12.39 9.34
CA GLU A 163 13.78 -11.58 9.36
C GLU A 163 13.51 -10.18 8.82
N GLN A 164 12.86 -10.04 7.67
CA GLN A 164 12.57 -8.72 7.11
C GLN A 164 11.60 -7.90 7.97
N ILE A 165 10.64 -8.52 8.66
CA ILE A 165 9.74 -7.82 9.59
C ILE A 165 10.51 -7.38 10.83
N ASN A 166 11.33 -8.26 11.41
CA ASN A 166 12.21 -7.92 12.52
C ASN A 166 13.23 -6.82 12.14
N GLU A 167 13.64 -6.80 10.87
CA GLU A 167 14.46 -5.72 10.31
C GLU A 167 13.80 -4.35 10.38
N GLU A 168 12.51 -4.30 10.09
CA GLU A 168 11.72 -3.06 10.11
C GLU A 168 11.18 -2.72 11.50
N MET A 169 11.22 -3.64 12.47
CA MET A 169 10.74 -3.42 13.85
C MET A 169 11.77 -2.73 14.76
N PHE A 170 13.07 -2.99 14.60
CA PHE A 170 14.09 -2.28 15.38
C PHE A 170 14.20 -0.84 14.90
N VAL A 171 13.56 0.05 15.64
CA VAL A 171 13.54 1.48 15.35
C VAL A 171 14.70 2.17 16.04
N PHE A 172 15.13 3.30 15.49
CA PHE A 172 16.19 4.13 16.08
C PHE A 172 15.90 4.51 17.54
N ASP A 173 14.61 4.55 17.91
CA ASP A 173 14.18 4.82 19.29
C ASP A 173 14.59 3.73 20.29
N ASN A 174 14.79 2.47 19.85
CA ASN A 174 15.22 1.37 20.73
C ASN A 174 16.68 1.49 21.18
N ILE A 175 17.44 2.46 20.66
CA ILE A 175 18.81 2.76 21.14
C ILE A 175 18.82 3.08 22.64
N VAL A 176 17.71 3.60 23.19
CA VAL A 176 17.60 3.91 24.62
C VAL A 176 17.78 2.67 25.50
N ASP A 177 17.37 1.50 25.02
CA ASP A 177 17.36 0.22 25.75
C ASP A 177 18.71 -0.51 25.67
N ILE A 178 19.61 -0.08 24.80
CA ILE A 178 20.96 -0.66 24.65
C ILE A 178 21.82 -0.32 25.88
N ALA A 179 22.60 -1.28 26.34
CA ALA A 179 23.54 -1.10 27.44
C ALA A 179 24.59 -0.01 27.13
N ASP A 180 24.99 0.75 28.15
CA ASP A 180 25.94 1.87 28.00
C ASP A 180 27.27 1.43 27.36
N ARG A 181 27.77 0.24 27.71
CA ARG A 181 28.99 -0.35 27.12
C ARG A 181 28.85 -0.57 25.61
N ASP A 182 27.68 -1.01 25.17
CA ASP A 182 27.42 -1.35 23.78
C ASP A 182 27.19 -0.09 22.94
N ILE A 183 26.57 0.94 23.52
CA ILE A 183 26.53 2.29 22.93
C ILE A 183 27.95 2.82 22.67
N GLN A 184 28.87 2.64 23.62
CA GLN A 184 30.26 3.10 23.44
C GLN A 184 30.94 2.38 22.27
N ALA A 185 30.70 1.07 22.10
CA ALA A 185 31.22 0.32 20.96
C ALA A 185 30.61 0.80 19.63
N ILE A 186 29.28 1.02 19.60
CA ILE A 186 28.57 1.56 18.44
C ILE A 186 29.14 2.92 18.02
N LEU A 187 29.41 3.80 18.98
CA LEU A 187 29.92 5.16 18.72
C LEU A 187 31.31 5.19 18.07
N LEU A 188 32.11 4.13 18.19
CA LEU A 188 33.41 4.03 17.53
C LEU A 188 33.30 3.78 16.03
N GLU A 189 32.21 3.18 15.57
CA GLU A 189 31.99 2.79 14.18
C GLU A 189 31.16 3.83 13.39
N ILE A 190 30.50 4.77 14.08
CA ILE A 190 29.64 5.76 13.43
C ILE A 190 30.43 7.03 13.07
N PRO A 191 30.41 7.47 11.80
CA PRO A 191 30.97 8.76 11.41
C PRO A 191 30.25 9.94 12.09
N SER A 192 31.02 10.90 12.61
CA SER A 192 30.48 12.04 13.38
C SER A 192 29.44 12.84 12.58
N GLU A 193 29.66 13.10 11.29
CA GLU A 193 28.71 13.84 10.46
C GLU A 193 27.35 13.14 10.32
N GLY A 194 27.35 11.81 10.16
CA GLY A 194 26.13 11.00 10.11
C GLY A 194 25.38 11.04 11.44
N LEU A 195 26.11 10.98 12.55
CA LEU A 195 25.54 11.06 13.90
C LEU A 195 24.90 12.42 14.19
N ILE A 196 25.53 13.55 13.80
CA ILE A 196 24.90 14.89 13.90
C ILE A 196 23.52 14.86 13.24
N ILE A 197 23.44 14.36 12.00
CA ILE A 197 22.21 14.41 11.20
C ILE A 197 21.13 13.51 11.82
N ALA A 198 21.48 12.29 12.23
CA ALA A 198 20.55 11.37 12.86
C ALA A 198 19.96 11.92 14.17
N LEU A 199 20.80 12.58 14.98
CA LEU A 199 20.38 13.15 16.26
C LEU A 199 19.49 14.39 16.13
N LYS A 200 19.46 15.09 14.98
CA LYS A 200 18.56 16.25 14.79
C LYS A 200 17.08 15.90 14.86
N GLY A 201 16.70 14.69 14.44
CA GLY A 201 15.33 14.19 14.56
C GLY A 201 15.12 13.19 15.70
N ALA A 202 16.12 12.99 16.56
CA ALA A 202 16.02 12.08 17.69
C ALA A 202 15.31 12.73 18.89
N LYS A 203 14.64 11.91 19.71
CA LYS A 203 14.09 12.33 21.02
C LYS A 203 15.23 12.74 21.96
N GLU A 204 14.92 13.63 22.90
CA GLU A 204 15.90 14.11 23.90
C GLU A 204 16.51 12.97 24.72
N GLU A 205 15.74 11.93 25.03
CA GLU A 205 16.22 10.75 25.75
C GLU A 205 17.36 10.04 25.01
N ILE A 206 17.23 9.90 23.69
CA ILE A 206 18.26 9.26 22.84
C ILE A 206 19.49 10.16 22.75
N LYS A 207 19.31 11.48 22.56
CA LYS A 207 20.43 12.43 22.55
C LYS A 207 21.21 12.35 23.87
N ASN A 208 20.52 12.35 24.99
CA ASN A 208 21.14 12.27 26.32
C ASN A 208 21.86 10.93 26.52
N LYS A 209 21.26 9.81 26.09
CA LYS A 209 21.87 8.48 26.14
C LYS A 209 23.16 8.42 25.33
N ILE A 210 23.17 8.99 24.13
CA ILE A 210 24.35 9.06 23.27
C ILE A 210 25.43 9.97 23.87
N LEU A 211 25.08 11.19 24.26
CA LEU A 211 26.04 12.16 24.82
C LEU A 211 26.66 11.66 26.13
N LYS A 212 25.88 11.00 27.00
CA LYS A 212 26.38 10.39 28.25
C LYS A 212 27.47 9.34 27.99
N ASN A 213 27.42 8.65 26.86
CA ASN A 213 28.36 7.59 26.50
C ASN A 213 29.54 8.09 25.65
N MET A 214 29.68 9.41 25.47
CA MET A 214 30.84 10.03 24.85
C MET A 214 31.84 10.53 25.91
N SER A 215 33.09 10.75 25.51
CA SER A 215 34.02 11.54 26.34
C SER A 215 33.49 12.98 26.48
N GLY A 216 33.76 13.65 27.61
CA GLY A 216 33.25 15.00 27.88
C GLY A 216 33.54 16.00 26.75
N ARG A 217 34.76 15.96 26.19
CA ARG A 217 35.15 16.78 25.04
C ARG A 217 34.37 16.45 23.77
N ALA A 218 34.14 15.16 23.49
CA ALA A 218 33.38 14.73 22.31
C ALA A 218 31.90 15.11 22.43
N ALA A 219 31.31 14.99 23.63
CA ALA A 219 29.93 15.40 23.90
C ALA A 219 29.75 16.92 23.70
N GLU A 220 30.69 17.74 24.19
CA GLU A 220 30.68 19.20 23.99
C GLU A 220 30.73 19.56 22.50
N MET A 221 31.67 18.97 21.75
CA MET A 221 31.79 19.20 20.30
C MET A 221 30.52 18.75 19.55
N MET A 222 29.98 17.59 19.88
CA MET A 222 28.74 17.07 19.29
C MET A 222 27.56 18.02 19.53
N LEU A 223 27.45 18.59 20.73
CA LEU A 223 26.40 19.54 21.08
C LEU A 223 26.55 20.87 20.31
N GLU A 224 27.78 21.38 20.19
CA GLU A 224 28.08 22.57 19.41
C GLU A 224 27.75 22.38 17.93
N ASP A 225 28.12 21.24 17.36
CA ASP A 225 27.82 20.90 15.97
C ASP A 225 26.31 20.72 15.75
N LEU A 226 25.58 20.11 16.68
CA LEU A 226 24.12 19.96 16.61
C LEU A 226 23.40 21.31 16.62
N ASN A 227 23.87 22.26 17.42
CA ASN A 227 23.35 23.63 17.50
C ASN A 227 23.71 24.44 16.25
N SER A 228 24.90 24.23 15.69
CA SER A 228 25.40 24.93 14.50
C SER A 228 24.83 24.39 13.20
N LYS A 229 24.46 23.10 13.15
CA LYS A 229 23.85 22.49 11.97
C LYS A 229 22.46 23.12 11.75
N GLY A 230 22.27 23.66 10.54
CA GLY A 230 21.00 24.22 10.12
C GLY A 230 19.86 23.18 10.03
N PRO A 231 18.68 23.59 9.53
CA PRO A 231 17.57 22.67 9.30
C PRO A 231 17.98 21.56 8.32
N VAL A 232 17.68 20.31 8.68
CA VAL A 232 17.97 19.12 7.87
C VAL A 232 16.66 18.53 7.38
N ARG A 233 16.64 17.94 6.18
CA ARG A 233 15.44 17.30 5.64
C ARG A 233 15.14 16.02 6.42
N LEU A 234 13.86 15.78 6.72
CA LEU A 234 13.44 14.55 7.42
C LEU A 234 13.93 13.28 6.72
N SER A 235 13.87 13.24 5.38
CA SER A 235 14.37 12.12 4.59
C SER A 235 15.88 11.83 4.77
N GLU A 236 16.65 12.86 5.08
CA GLU A 236 18.09 12.73 5.31
C GLU A 236 18.37 12.24 6.73
N VAL A 237 17.58 12.70 7.70
CA VAL A 237 17.60 12.17 9.08
C VAL A 237 17.28 10.67 9.07
N GLU A 238 16.18 10.27 8.43
CA GLU A 238 15.75 8.87 8.31
C GLU A 238 16.83 8.01 7.64
N LYS A 239 17.48 8.53 6.60
CA LYS A 239 18.60 7.85 5.93
C LYS A 239 19.75 7.59 6.92
N GLN A 240 20.18 8.60 7.66
CA GLN A 240 21.30 8.46 8.60
C GLN A 240 20.96 7.56 9.79
N GLN A 241 19.72 7.66 10.30
CA GLN A 241 19.24 6.73 11.32
C GLN A 241 19.29 5.28 10.81
N LYS A 242 18.89 5.03 9.57
CA LYS A 242 18.97 3.69 8.97
C LYS A 242 20.41 3.19 8.82
N GLU A 243 21.35 4.02 8.39
CA GLU A 243 22.77 3.65 8.32
C GLU A 243 23.32 3.25 9.71
N ILE A 244 22.94 3.99 10.76
CA ILE A 244 23.31 3.66 12.14
C ILE A 244 22.70 2.32 12.57
N LEU A 245 21.43 2.07 12.25
CA LEU A 245 20.79 0.78 12.55
C LEU A 245 21.49 -0.40 11.87
N ILE A 246 21.99 -0.23 10.64
CA ILE A 246 22.78 -1.25 9.93
C ILE A 246 24.09 -1.54 10.67
N ILE A 247 24.79 -0.51 11.14
CA ILE A 247 26.02 -0.66 11.94
C ILE A 247 25.73 -1.42 13.24
N ILE A 248 24.65 -1.05 13.94
CA ILE A 248 24.22 -1.69 15.18
C ILE A 248 23.95 -3.18 14.95
N ARG A 249 23.19 -3.53 13.90
CA ARG A 249 22.92 -4.95 13.54
C ARG A 249 24.19 -5.72 13.25
N ARG A 250 25.08 -5.17 12.42
CA ARG A 250 26.36 -5.81 12.12
C ARG A 250 27.17 -6.10 13.38
N LEU A 251 27.25 -5.15 14.31
CA LEU A 251 27.97 -5.34 15.57
C LEU A 251 27.30 -6.41 16.46
N ALA A 252 25.98 -6.54 16.41
CA ALA A 252 25.26 -7.59 17.11
C ALA A 252 25.49 -8.97 16.49
N ASP A 253 25.47 -9.07 15.15
CA ASP A 253 25.75 -10.30 14.41
C ASP A 253 27.20 -10.80 14.64
N GLU A 254 28.14 -9.86 14.80
CA GLU A 254 29.52 -10.14 15.18
C GLU A 254 29.69 -10.48 16.68
N GLY A 255 28.61 -10.41 17.46
CA GLY A 255 28.61 -10.66 18.91
C GLY A 255 29.32 -9.59 19.73
N GLN A 256 29.59 -8.42 19.15
CA GLN A 256 30.27 -7.31 19.84
C GLN A 256 29.33 -6.55 20.78
N ILE A 257 28.04 -6.51 20.46
CA ILE A 257 27.00 -5.88 21.28
C ILE A 257 25.81 -6.82 21.46
N THR A 258 25.00 -6.57 22.48
CA THR A 258 23.72 -7.28 22.69
C THR A 258 22.57 -6.30 22.46
N ILE A 259 21.69 -6.64 21.52
CA ILE A 259 20.43 -5.92 21.32
C ILE A 259 19.36 -6.71 22.06
N SER A 260 18.94 -6.22 23.22
CA SER A 260 17.75 -6.73 23.88
C SER A 260 16.53 -6.32 23.05
N SER A 261 16.19 -7.12 22.05
CA SER A 261 14.85 -7.08 21.46
C SER A 261 13.91 -7.45 22.60
N GLY A 262 12.88 -6.65 22.87
CA GLY A 262 12.02 -6.79 24.05
C GLY A 262 11.28 -8.13 24.11
N GLY A 263 11.97 -9.17 24.55
CA GLY A 263 11.51 -10.52 24.77
C GLY A 263 12.62 -11.26 25.51
N ASP A 264 12.32 -11.64 26.75
CA ASP A 264 13.17 -12.36 27.70
C ASP A 264 14.28 -13.20 27.06
N ASP A 265 15.53 -12.84 27.39
CA ASP A 265 16.62 -13.80 27.46
C ASP A 265 17.43 -13.49 28.74
N ASP A 266 16.86 -13.92 29.86
CA ASP A 266 17.62 -14.28 31.05
C ASP A 266 18.55 -15.44 30.66
N PHE A 267 19.85 -15.19 30.58
CA PHE A 267 20.85 -16.26 30.64
C PHE A 267 21.58 -16.23 31.99
N VAL A 268 21.59 -17.42 32.61
CA VAL A 268 22.27 -17.81 33.86
C VAL A 268 23.77 -17.63 33.79
#